data_AF-A0A928YZ24-F1
#
_entry.id   AF-A0A928YZ24-F1
#
_cell.length_a   1.000
_cell.length_b   1.000
_cell.length_c   1.000
_cell.angle_alpha   90.00
_cell.angle_beta   90.00
_cell.angle_gamma   90.00
#
_symmetry.space_group_name_H-M   'P 1'
#
loop_
_entity.id
_entity.type
_entity.pdbx_description
1 polymer ?
#
loop_
_entity_poly.entity_id
_entity_poly.type
_entity_poly.pdbx_seq_one_letter_code
_entity_poly.pdbx_strand_id
1 'polypeptide(L)'
;MSAQKVQYEELLATYSHSIEAIELLKCHRAYLEMIPSMRRVEESVMTIPLPIVRIRHTTPTANATSVTTLEPQLLPCELAILMCDPEWKIKTGKEIFVFIHRPNEDFSELIGRWRRTQLMLGKDYEWVLPSRYQHFLNDGADKIYPLFVVFEDTPERIKRGLIGAHLPFAIQGKTEELIEEETIQPNSIDE
;
A
#
# COMPACT_ATOMS: atom_id res chain seq x y z
N MET A 1 20.25 -18.73 1.35
CA MET A 1 19.15 -17.82 0.96
C MET A 1 19.51 -17.26 -0.41
N SER A 2 18.60 -17.20 -1.39
CA SER A 2 18.92 -16.61 -2.70
C SER A 2 19.15 -15.10 -2.57
N ALA A 3 19.97 -14.51 -3.44
CA ALA A 3 20.26 -13.06 -3.42
C ALA A 3 18.96 -12.22 -3.51
N GLN A 4 18.03 -12.62 -4.38
CA GLN A 4 16.71 -11.99 -4.53
C GLN A 4 15.88 -12.05 -3.24
N LYS A 5 15.94 -13.16 -2.50
CA LYS A 5 15.24 -13.26 -1.22
C LYS A 5 15.86 -12.35 -0.17
N VAL A 6 17.19 -12.24 -0.13
CA VAL A 6 17.87 -11.29 0.78
C VAL A 6 17.46 -9.85 0.46
N GLN A 7 17.47 -9.46 -0.82
CA GLN A 7 17.05 -8.11 -1.25
C GLN A 7 15.58 -7.81 -0.88
N TYR A 8 14.69 -8.77 -1.07
CA TYR A 8 13.29 -8.66 -0.65
C TYR A 8 13.15 -8.44 0.87
N GLU A 9 13.82 -9.25 1.69
CA GLU A 9 13.77 -9.13 3.16
C GLU A 9 14.40 -7.82 3.64
N GLU A 10 15.47 -7.37 2.97
CA GLU A 10 16.13 -6.09 3.25
C GLU A 10 15.17 -4.92 2.99
N LEU A 11 14.47 -4.89 1.85
CA LEU A 11 13.46 -3.86 1.58
C LEU A 11 12.29 -3.88 2.56
N LEU A 12 11.79 -5.06 2.92
CA LEU A 12 10.74 -5.18 3.93
C LEU A 12 11.19 -4.60 5.27
N ALA A 13 12.42 -4.89 5.70
CA ALA A 13 13.00 -4.32 6.91
C ALA A 13 13.18 -2.80 6.79
N THR A 14 13.75 -2.32 5.69
CA THR A 14 13.95 -0.89 5.39
C THR A 14 12.64 -0.12 5.49
N TYR A 15 11.61 -0.50 4.72
CA TYR A 15 10.34 0.24 4.71
C TYR A 15 9.46 0.02 5.95
N SER A 16 9.83 -0.88 6.86
CA SER A 16 9.19 -0.96 8.18
C SER A 16 9.44 0.30 9.01
N HIS A 17 10.48 1.07 8.68
CA HIS A 17 10.79 2.36 9.29
C HIS A 17 10.07 3.51 8.56
N SER A 18 9.54 4.47 9.32
CA SER A 18 8.71 5.55 8.79
C SER A 18 9.47 6.47 7.83
N ILE A 19 10.73 6.81 8.13
CA ILE A 19 11.56 7.71 7.32
C ILE A 19 11.79 7.10 5.92
N GLU A 20 12.11 5.82 5.87
CA GLU A 20 12.39 5.07 4.65
C GLU A 20 11.11 4.82 3.85
N ALA A 21 9.98 4.61 4.52
CA ALA A 21 8.67 4.57 3.86
C ALA A 21 8.30 5.94 3.26
N ILE A 22 8.61 7.04 3.94
CA ILE A 22 8.44 8.40 3.40
C ILE A 22 9.33 8.62 2.18
N GLU A 23 10.58 8.14 2.22
CA GLU A 23 11.50 8.20 1.08
C GLU A 23 10.92 7.47 -0.13
N LEU A 24 10.33 6.30 0.08
CA LEU A 24 9.60 5.56 -0.96
C LEU A 24 8.44 6.39 -1.54
N LEU A 25 7.70 7.13 -0.72
CA LEU A 25 6.61 7.98 -1.20
C LEU A 25 7.08 9.17 -2.04
N LYS A 26 8.33 9.62 -1.90
CA LYS A 26 8.89 10.68 -2.76
C LYS A 26 8.95 10.27 -4.23
N CYS A 27 9.03 8.97 -4.52
CA CYS A 27 8.94 8.44 -5.88
C CYS A 27 7.56 8.65 -6.52
N HIS A 28 6.54 9.04 -5.75
CA HIS A 28 5.19 9.28 -6.25
C HIS A 28 4.55 10.50 -5.59
N ARG A 29 4.70 11.67 -6.21
CA ARG A 29 4.28 12.97 -5.66
C ARG A 29 2.87 12.99 -5.10
N ALA A 30 1.90 12.43 -5.82
CA ALA A 30 0.50 12.42 -5.37
C ALA A 30 0.29 11.63 -4.07
N TYR A 31 1.18 10.69 -3.73
CA TYR A 31 1.15 9.95 -2.47
C TYR A 31 1.88 10.72 -1.36
N LEU A 32 3.01 11.35 -1.68
CA LEU A 32 3.71 12.25 -0.76
C LEU A 32 2.79 13.38 -0.28
N GLU A 33 1.99 13.95 -1.18
CA GLU A 33 1.01 15.01 -0.87
C GLU A 33 -0.15 14.54 0.02
N MET A 34 -0.29 13.23 0.29
CA MET A 34 -1.27 12.72 1.25
C MET A 34 -0.80 12.87 2.70
N ILE A 35 0.48 13.10 2.95
CA ILE A 35 1.04 13.21 4.30
C ILE A 35 0.45 14.46 4.98
N PRO A 36 -0.26 14.32 6.11
CA PRO A 36 -0.96 15.44 6.74
C PRO A 36 -0.05 16.59 7.19
N SER A 37 1.20 16.30 7.59
CA SER A 37 2.16 17.34 7.96
C SER A 37 3.59 17.03 7.52
N MET A 38 4.11 17.82 6.57
CA MET A 38 5.51 17.74 6.16
C MET A 38 6.49 18.27 7.23
N ARG A 39 6.01 19.05 8.22
CA ARG A 39 6.84 19.54 9.34
C ARG A 39 7.05 18.49 10.43
N ARG A 40 6.10 17.56 10.58
CA ARG A 40 6.12 16.45 11.55
C ARG A 40 5.89 15.14 10.81
N VAL A 41 6.73 14.88 9.82
CA VAL A 41 6.49 13.84 8.82
C VAL A 41 6.47 12.43 9.42
N GLU A 42 7.38 12.14 10.36
CA GLU A 42 7.44 10.86 11.06
C GLU A 42 6.24 10.62 11.98
N GLU A 43 5.67 11.68 12.55
CA GLU A 43 4.45 11.60 13.36
C GLU A 43 3.18 11.52 12.50
N SER A 44 3.30 11.85 11.21
CA SER A 44 2.19 11.88 10.25
C SER A 44 2.04 10.57 9.49
N VAL A 45 2.94 9.61 9.71
CA VAL A 45 3.00 8.34 8.97
C VAL A 45 3.20 7.19 9.94
N MET A 46 2.31 6.21 9.89
CA MET A 46 2.43 4.96 10.62
C MET A 46 2.73 3.81 9.65
N THR A 47 3.86 3.14 9.83
CA THR A 47 4.21 1.92 9.10
C THR A 47 3.81 0.66 9.87
N ILE A 48 3.10 -0.25 9.20
CA ILE A 48 2.70 -1.54 9.75
C ILE A 48 3.16 -2.64 8.79
N PRO A 49 4.29 -3.32 9.07
CA PRO A 49 4.74 -4.45 8.28
C PRO A 49 3.84 -5.66 8.52
N LEU A 50 3.63 -6.46 7.46
CA LEU A 50 2.77 -7.65 7.45
C LEU A 50 1.41 -7.38 8.13
N PRO A 51 0.63 -6.42 7.60
CA PRO A 51 -0.51 -5.85 8.30
C PRO A 51 -1.63 -6.85 8.56
N ILE A 52 -2.16 -6.82 9.78
CA ILE A 52 -3.31 -7.64 10.21
C ILE A 52 -4.48 -6.71 10.51
N VAL A 53 -5.66 -7.08 9.99
CA VAL A 53 -6.93 -6.40 10.24
C VAL A 53 -7.95 -7.38 10.78
N ARG A 54 -8.93 -6.92 11.55
CA ARG A 54 -10.14 -7.67 11.88
C ARG A 54 -11.22 -7.28 10.91
N ILE A 55 -11.71 -8.24 10.13
CA ILE A 55 -12.76 -8.00 9.14
C ILE A 55 -14.10 -8.31 9.77
N ARG A 56 -15.06 -7.41 9.60
CA ARG A 56 -16.44 -7.62 10.04
C ARG A 56 -17.14 -8.58 9.07
N HIS A 57 -17.64 -9.69 9.59
CA HIS A 57 -18.43 -10.67 8.86
C HIS A 57 -19.83 -10.72 9.46
N THR A 58 -20.83 -10.31 8.68
CA THR A 58 -22.24 -10.43 9.07
C THR A 58 -22.86 -11.58 8.31
N THR A 59 -23.24 -12.64 9.03
CA THR A 59 -23.89 -13.81 8.42
C THR A 59 -25.37 -13.82 8.83
N PRO A 60 -26.30 -13.85 7.86
CA PRO A 60 -27.72 -14.00 8.18
C PRO A 60 -27.96 -15.41 8.72
N THR A 61 -28.59 -15.53 9.89
CA THR A 61 -29.03 -16.83 10.41
C THR A 61 -30.45 -17.13 9.98
N ALA A 62 -30.83 -18.42 9.99
CA ALA A 62 -32.15 -18.90 9.59
C ALA A 62 -33.33 -18.27 10.38
N ASN A 63 -33.06 -17.66 11.54
CA ASN A 63 -34.06 -17.08 12.44
C ASN A 63 -34.15 -15.54 12.35
N ALA A 64 -33.75 -14.94 11.23
CA ALA A 64 -33.78 -13.49 10.98
C ALA A 64 -32.92 -12.63 11.93
N THR A 65 -32.06 -13.25 12.75
CA THR A 65 -31.01 -12.56 13.51
C THR A 65 -29.68 -12.64 12.75
N SER A 66 -28.95 -11.53 12.66
CA SER A 66 -27.61 -11.50 12.08
C SER A 66 -26.55 -11.68 13.17
N VAL A 67 -25.59 -12.57 12.96
CA VAL A 67 -24.41 -12.67 13.82
C VAL A 67 -23.27 -11.91 13.15
N THR A 68 -22.67 -10.98 13.88
CA THR A 68 -21.50 -10.23 13.43
C THR A 68 -20.26 -10.75 14.14
N THR A 69 -19.29 -11.26 13.38
CA THR A 69 -17.98 -11.69 13.89
C THR A 69 -16.89 -10.76 13.37
N LEU A 70 -15.81 -10.62 14.16
CA LEU A 70 -14.60 -9.89 13.78
C LEU A 70 -13.46 -10.91 13.70
N GLU A 71 -13.06 -11.25 12.48
CA GLU A 71 -12.05 -12.27 12.25
C GLU A 71 -10.71 -11.63 11.85
N PRO A 72 -9.60 -11.93 12.54
CA PRO A 72 -8.30 -11.41 12.18
C PRO A 72 -7.83 -12.04 10.87
N GLN A 73 -7.43 -11.21 9.91
CA GLN A 73 -6.85 -11.63 8.64
C GLN A 73 -5.57 -10.87 8.35
N LEU A 74 -4.54 -11.62 7.96
CA LEU A 74 -3.31 -11.06 7.41
C LEU A 74 -3.58 -10.58 5.99
N LEU A 75 -3.33 -9.29 5.74
CA LEU A 75 -3.46 -8.73 4.40
C LEU A 75 -2.33 -9.23 3.49
N PRO A 76 -2.61 -9.49 2.21
CA PRO A 76 -1.63 -10.02 1.28
C PRO A 76 -0.67 -8.92 0.74
N CYS A 77 -0.21 -8.01 1.58
CA CYS A 77 0.77 -6.98 1.24
C CYS A 77 1.91 -6.96 2.27
N GLU A 78 3.04 -6.35 1.92
CA GLU A 78 4.21 -6.32 2.79
C GLU A 78 4.11 -5.24 3.86
N LEU A 79 3.53 -4.09 3.52
CA LEU A 79 3.47 -2.93 4.40
C LEU A 79 2.15 -2.20 4.20
N ALA A 80 1.59 -1.69 5.29
CA ALA A 80 0.61 -0.61 5.24
C ALA A 80 1.23 0.68 5.78
N ILE A 81 0.96 1.79 5.11
CA ILE A 81 1.34 3.14 5.48
C ILE A 81 0.04 3.90 5.76
N LEU A 82 -0.21 4.19 7.03
CA LEU A 82 -1.41 4.90 7.47
C LEU A 82 -1.08 6.36 7.67
N MET A 83 -1.88 7.24 7.07
CA MET A 83 -1.73 8.68 7.24
C MET A 83 -2.34 9.10 8.57
N CYS A 84 -1.59 9.86 9.36
CA CYS A 84 -1.96 10.27 10.70
C CYS A 84 -1.90 11.80 10.83
N ASP A 85 -2.87 12.38 11.53
CA ASP A 85 -2.76 13.76 11.99
C ASP A 85 -1.82 13.78 13.21
N PRO A 86 -0.69 14.49 13.15
CA PRO A 86 0.28 14.49 14.24
C PRO A 86 -0.16 15.29 15.47
N GLU A 87 -1.14 16.19 15.34
CA GLU A 87 -1.71 16.96 16.46
C GLU A 87 -2.73 16.12 17.22
N TRP A 88 -3.66 15.52 16.48
CA TRP A 88 -4.80 14.80 17.04
C TRP A 88 -4.51 13.32 17.34
N LYS A 89 -3.40 12.78 16.83
CA LYS A 89 -3.04 11.36 16.95
C LYS A 89 -4.17 10.44 16.47
N ILE A 90 -4.75 10.78 15.32
CA ILE A 90 -5.80 10.00 14.64
C ILE A 90 -5.40 9.69 13.20
N LYS A 91 -5.97 8.62 12.62
CA LYS A 91 -5.83 8.32 11.20
C LYS A 91 -6.67 9.29 10.37
N THR A 92 -6.20 9.66 9.19
CA THR A 92 -6.90 10.60 8.28
C THR A 92 -7.74 9.91 7.20
N GLY A 93 -7.89 8.58 7.28
CA GLY A 93 -8.71 7.80 6.34
C GLY A 93 -8.04 7.46 5.01
N LYS A 94 -6.80 7.92 4.76
CA LYS A 94 -6.01 7.53 3.58
C LYS A 94 -4.94 6.51 3.97
N GLU A 95 -4.93 5.37 3.29
CA GLU A 95 -4.02 4.26 3.59
C GLU A 95 -3.35 3.76 2.30
N ILE A 96 -2.02 3.63 2.32
CA ILE A 96 -1.24 3.12 1.19
C ILE A 96 -0.75 1.72 1.54
N PHE A 97 -0.96 0.76 0.64
CA PHE A 97 -0.53 -0.63 0.78
C PHE A 97 0.60 -0.91 -0.19
N VAL A 98 1.75 -1.30 0.35
CA VAL A 98 2.97 -1.56 -0.43
C VAL A 98 3.08 -3.03 -0.77
N PHE A 99 3.34 -3.30 -2.05
CA PHE A 99 3.51 -4.64 -2.61
C PHE A 99 4.93 -4.73 -3.19
N ILE A 100 5.83 -5.34 -2.43
CA ILE A 100 7.21 -5.60 -2.87
C ILE A 100 7.18 -6.87 -3.73
N HIS A 101 7.73 -6.81 -4.94
CA HIS A 101 7.85 -7.96 -5.83
C HIS A 101 8.60 -9.10 -5.12
N ARG A 102 8.00 -10.28 -5.02
CA ARG A 102 8.63 -11.42 -4.34
C ARG A 102 9.49 -12.25 -5.31
N PRO A 103 10.50 -12.98 -4.82
CA PRO A 103 11.26 -13.88 -5.67
C PRO A 103 10.37 -14.91 -6.37
N ASN A 104 10.53 -15.04 -7.69
CA ASN A 104 9.73 -15.92 -8.57
C ASN A 104 8.23 -15.57 -8.67
N GLU A 105 7.82 -14.39 -8.22
CA GLU A 105 6.44 -13.94 -8.37
C GLU A 105 6.19 -13.46 -9.80
N ASP A 106 5.08 -13.88 -10.40
CA ASP A 106 4.65 -13.38 -11.70
C ASP A 106 3.68 -12.19 -11.57
N PHE A 107 3.50 -11.44 -12.66
CA PHE A 107 2.64 -10.25 -12.70
C PHE A 107 1.22 -10.51 -12.14
N SER A 108 0.61 -11.65 -12.52
CA SER A 108 -0.74 -12.00 -12.07
C SER A 108 -0.83 -12.25 -10.56
N GLU A 109 0.24 -12.76 -9.96
CA GLU A 109 0.32 -13.01 -8.53
C GLU A 109 0.52 -11.71 -7.76
N LEU A 110 1.42 -10.84 -8.23
CA LEU A 110 1.67 -9.51 -7.69
C LEU A 110 0.38 -8.66 -7.68
N ILE A 111 -0.34 -8.60 -8.79
CA ILE A 111 -1.62 -7.88 -8.86
C ILE A 111 -2.72 -8.61 -8.09
N GLY A 112 -2.72 -9.94 -8.09
CA GLY A 112 -3.67 -10.74 -7.34
C GLY A 112 -3.60 -10.48 -5.83
N ARG A 113 -2.43 -10.12 -5.30
CA ARG A 113 -2.28 -9.62 -3.93
C ARG A 113 -3.05 -8.32 -3.71
N TRP A 114 -2.87 -7.32 -4.57
CA TRP A 114 -3.64 -6.07 -4.48
C TRP A 114 -5.15 -6.31 -4.56
N ARG A 115 -5.62 -7.11 -5.53
CA ARG A 115 -7.06 -7.40 -5.68
C ARG A 115 -7.64 -8.10 -4.45
N ARG A 116 -6.91 -9.03 -3.84
CA ARG A 116 -7.34 -9.66 -2.58
C ARG A 116 -7.39 -8.67 -1.43
N THR A 117 -6.40 -7.78 -1.29
CA THR A 117 -6.46 -6.70 -0.29
C THR A 117 -7.70 -5.84 -0.50
N GLN A 118 -8.01 -5.43 -1.74
CA GLN A 118 -9.23 -4.66 -2.04
C GLN A 118 -10.52 -5.41 -1.65
N LEU A 119 -10.62 -6.71 -1.95
CA LEU A 119 -11.79 -7.51 -1.60
C LEU A 119 -11.94 -7.66 -0.08
N MET A 120 -10.84 -7.85 0.64
CA MET A 120 -10.83 -7.97 2.10
C MET A 120 -11.25 -6.65 2.76
N LEU A 121 -10.68 -5.54 2.30
CA LEU A 121 -10.90 -4.19 2.85
C LEU A 121 -12.14 -3.49 2.29
N GLY A 122 -12.85 -4.11 1.34
CA GLY A 122 -14.15 -3.62 0.85
C GLY A 122 -15.29 -3.80 1.87
N LYS A 123 -15.02 -4.43 3.01
CA LYS A 123 -15.91 -4.55 4.17
C LYS A 123 -15.40 -3.66 5.30
N ASP A 124 -16.23 -3.37 6.30
CA ASP A 124 -15.76 -2.75 7.53
C ASP A 124 -14.63 -3.60 8.13
N TYR A 125 -13.51 -2.94 8.44
CA TYR A 125 -12.37 -3.57 9.07
C TYR A 125 -11.79 -2.68 10.16
N GLU A 126 -11.11 -3.31 11.11
CA GLU A 126 -10.41 -2.66 12.20
C GLU A 126 -8.93 -3.09 12.20
N TRP A 127 -8.03 -2.15 12.40
CA TRP A 127 -6.60 -2.42 12.51
C TRP A 127 -6.26 -3.17 13.80
N VAL A 128 -5.39 -4.18 13.66
CA VAL A 128 -4.64 -4.73 14.79
C VAL A 128 -3.36 -3.90 14.92
N LEU A 129 -3.44 -2.80 15.66
CA LEU A 129 -2.34 -1.84 15.78
C LEU A 129 -1.19 -2.37 16.67
N PRO A 130 0.07 -2.07 16.33
CA PRO A 130 1.21 -2.28 17.23
C PRO A 130 1.01 -1.59 18.58
N SER A 131 1.63 -2.13 19.64
CA SER A 131 1.50 -1.62 21.01
C SER A 131 1.73 -0.10 21.14
N ARG A 132 2.74 0.42 20.43
CA ARG A 132 3.08 1.86 20.42
C ARG A 132 1.98 2.78 19.88
N TYR A 133 1.01 2.24 19.13
CA TYR A 133 -0.09 2.98 18.53
C TYR A 133 -1.47 2.59 19.05
N GLN A 134 -1.57 1.84 20.15
CA GLN A 134 -2.86 1.36 20.68
C GLN A 134 -3.84 2.47 21.10
N HIS A 135 -3.36 3.71 21.25
CA HIS A 135 -4.19 4.87 21.57
C HIS A 135 -4.85 5.50 20.33
N PHE A 136 -4.47 5.10 19.12
CA PHE A 136 -5.11 5.54 17.88
C PHE A 136 -6.44 4.80 17.66
N LEU A 137 -7.39 5.47 17.02
CA LEU A 137 -8.58 4.82 16.48
C LEU A 137 -8.18 3.79 15.41
N ASN A 138 -8.77 2.60 15.50
CA ASN A 138 -8.42 1.46 14.68
C ASN A 138 -9.38 1.25 13.50
N ASP A 139 -10.34 2.14 13.24
CA ASP A 139 -11.28 1.99 12.13
C ASP A 139 -10.60 1.85 10.77
N GLY A 140 -11.31 1.42 9.73
CA GLY A 140 -10.75 1.28 8.38
C GLY A 140 -10.40 2.61 7.70
N ALA A 141 -10.04 2.54 6.41
CA ALA A 141 -9.81 3.70 5.56
C ALA A 141 -11.10 4.19 4.90
N ASP A 142 -11.13 5.48 4.58
CA ASP A 142 -12.04 6.04 3.58
C ASP A 142 -11.58 5.66 2.17
N LYS A 143 -10.26 5.64 1.95
CA LYS A 143 -9.68 5.32 0.65
C LYS A 143 -8.33 4.62 0.78
N ILE A 144 -8.20 3.53 0.03
CA ILE A 144 -7.01 2.69 -0.03
C ILE A 144 -6.28 2.86 -1.37
N TYR A 145 -4.96 2.82 -1.33
CA TYR A 145 -4.09 3.08 -2.48
C TYR A 145 -3.00 2.00 -2.58
N PRO A 146 -2.71 1.42 -3.76
CA PRO A 146 -1.59 0.51 -3.91
C PRO A 146 -0.31 1.26 -4.21
N LEU A 147 0.84 0.74 -3.78
CA LEU A 147 2.16 1.13 -4.29
C LEU A 147 2.99 -0.13 -4.52
N PHE A 148 3.44 -0.35 -5.75
CA PHE A 148 4.27 -1.52 -6.06
C PHE A 148 5.75 -1.16 -5.97
N VAL A 149 6.57 -2.06 -5.44
CA VAL A 149 8.03 -1.89 -5.43
C VAL A 149 8.65 -3.04 -6.21
N VAL A 150 9.38 -2.68 -7.26
CA VAL A 150 10.07 -3.64 -8.12
C VAL A 150 11.58 -3.39 -8.07
N PHE A 151 12.33 -4.39 -8.50
CA PHE A 151 13.78 -4.34 -8.61
C PHE A 151 14.20 -4.00 -10.04
N GLU A 152 15.43 -3.54 -10.24
CA GLU A 152 15.96 -3.30 -11.60
C GLU A 152 15.90 -4.57 -12.47
N ASP A 153 16.21 -5.73 -11.87
CA ASP A 153 16.19 -7.05 -12.50
C ASP A 153 14.80 -7.69 -12.55
N THR A 154 13.76 -7.01 -12.06
CA THR A 154 12.37 -7.50 -12.16
C THR A 154 12.00 -7.73 -13.62
N PRO A 155 11.42 -8.89 -13.97
CA PRO A 155 11.09 -9.22 -15.35
C PRO A 155 10.27 -8.14 -16.05
N GLU A 156 10.66 -7.80 -17.27
CA GLU A 156 10.05 -6.67 -18.00
C GLU A 156 8.55 -6.84 -18.25
N ARG A 157 8.07 -8.09 -18.33
CA ARG A 157 6.63 -8.40 -18.39
C ARG A 157 5.85 -7.83 -17.19
N ILE A 158 6.45 -7.80 -16.00
CA ILE A 158 5.83 -7.27 -14.78
C ILE A 158 5.78 -5.74 -14.85
N LYS A 159 6.91 -5.09 -15.20
CA LYS A 159 6.96 -3.63 -15.34
C LYS A 159 5.97 -3.12 -16.40
N ARG A 160 5.96 -3.73 -17.60
CA ARG A 160 4.97 -3.42 -18.64
C ARG A 160 3.54 -3.64 -18.17
N GLY A 161 3.29 -4.68 -17.38
CA GLY A 161 1.98 -4.96 -16.81
C GLY A 161 1.52 -3.87 -15.84
N LEU A 162 2.41 -3.38 -14.97
CA LEU A 162 2.14 -2.27 -14.04
C LEU A 162 1.84 -0.97 -14.80
N ILE A 163 2.65 -0.66 -15.82
CA ILE A 163 2.44 0.50 -16.71
C ILE A 163 1.08 0.39 -17.41
N GLY A 164 0.80 -0.72 -18.09
CA GLY A 164 -0.46 -0.91 -18.81
C GLY A 164 -1.70 -0.89 -17.90
N ALA A 165 -1.56 -1.31 -16.65
CA ALA A 165 -2.63 -1.25 -15.65
C ALA A 165 -2.75 0.12 -14.97
N HIS A 166 -1.89 1.09 -15.30
CA HIS A 166 -1.82 2.42 -14.67
C HIS A 166 -1.66 2.32 -13.14
N LEU A 167 -0.85 1.36 -12.69
CA LEU A 167 -0.58 1.12 -11.28
C LEU A 167 0.74 1.77 -10.87
N PRO A 168 0.79 2.55 -9.78
CA PRO A 168 1.98 3.26 -9.39
C PRO A 168 3.02 2.29 -8.83
N PHE A 169 4.26 2.42 -9.29
CA PHE A 169 5.36 1.59 -8.84
C PHE A 169 6.66 2.38 -8.71
N ALA A 170 7.52 1.96 -7.78
CA ALA A 170 8.89 2.45 -7.63
C ALA A 170 9.88 1.35 -7.98
N ILE A 171 11.03 1.73 -8.55
CA ILE A 171 12.15 0.82 -8.79
C ILE A 171 13.17 1.03 -7.67
N GLN A 172 13.54 -0.03 -6.95
CA GLN A 172 14.57 0.04 -5.91
C GLN A 172 15.86 0.64 -6.48
N GLY A 173 16.42 1.65 -5.81
CA GLY A 173 17.71 2.26 -6.16
C GLY A 173 17.61 3.43 -7.17
N LYS A 174 16.44 3.71 -7.73
CA LYS A 174 16.19 4.91 -8.55
C LYS A 174 15.13 5.77 -7.88
N THR A 175 15.59 6.77 -7.13
CA THR A 175 14.72 7.78 -6.52
C THR A 175 14.37 8.91 -7.50
N GLU A 176 14.82 8.87 -8.76
CA GLU A 176 14.59 9.95 -9.73
C GLU A 176 13.98 9.43 -11.04
N GLU A 177 12.90 10.12 -11.43
CA GLU A 177 12.13 10.07 -12.69
C GLU A 177 11.17 8.88 -12.90
N LEU A 178 9.91 9.07 -12.49
CA LEU A 178 8.79 8.48 -13.21
C LEU A 178 8.33 9.45 -14.30
N ILE A 179 8.26 8.91 -15.51
CA ILE A 179 7.73 9.52 -16.72
C ILE A 179 6.24 9.83 -16.47
N GLU A 180 5.92 11.10 -16.23
CA GLU A 180 4.60 11.63 -16.54
C GLU A 180 4.52 11.72 -18.07
N GLU A 181 3.98 10.69 -18.73
CA GLU A 181 3.53 10.87 -20.12
C GLU A 181 2.29 11.78 -20.08
N GLU A 182 2.51 13.09 -20.13
CA GLU A 182 1.53 14.00 -20.67
C GLU A 182 1.18 13.50 -22.08
N THR A 183 -0.06 13.06 -22.25
CA THR A 183 -0.69 12.86 -23.56
C THR A 183 -0.66 14.18 -24.34
N ILE A 184 0.41 14.42 -25.10
CA ILE A 184 0.40 15.37 -26.21
C ILE A 184 -0.17 14.62 -27.41
N GLN A 185 -1.46 14.81 -27.68
CA GLN A 185 -2.00 14.51 -29.01
C GLN A 185 -1.48 15.58 -29.98
N PRO A 186 -0.74 15.24 -31.05
CA PRO A 186 -0.57 16.16 -32.16
C PRO A 186 -1.88 16.21 -32.93
N ASN A 187 -2.63 17.32 -32.81
CA ASN A 187 -3.60 17.69 -33.82
C ASN A 187 -2.81 18.14 -35.06
N SER A 188 -2.47 17.18 -35.92
CA SER A 188 -2.26 17.43 -37.34
C SER A 188 -3.56 17.10 -38.05
N ILE A 189 -4.33 18.14 -38.37
CA ILE A 189 -5.27 18.10 -39.50
C ILE A 189 -4.90 19.29 -40.38
N ASP A 190 -4.39 18.95 -41.55
CA ASP A 190 -4.21 19.80 -42.71
C ASP A 190 -5.51 20.48 -43.12
N GLU A 191 -5.44 21.78 -43.44
CA GLU A 191 -6.17 22.42 -44.55
C GLU A 191 -5.34 23.59 -45.12
#